data_AF-A0A969R7D7-F1
#
_entry.id   AF-A0A969R7D7-F1
#
_cell.length_a   1.000
_cell.length_b   1.000
_cell.length_c   1.000
_cell.angle_alpha   90.00
_cell.angle_beta   90.00
_cell.angle_gamma   90.00
#
_symmetry.space_group_name_H-M   'P 1'
#
loop_
_entity.id
_entity.type
_entity.pdbx_description
1 polymer ?
#
loop_
_entity_poly.entity_id
_entity_poly.type
_entity_poly.pdbx_seq_one_letter_code
_entity_poly.pdbx_strand_id
1 'polypeptide(L)'
;MSWDREQKVPRGWEGKTYGGVFYWDALFKSWFMNRTNWIIIGLAYIIGLLSTSLMIDSTSGLTLKRLAMGSAILVALAAFMAITLRVGFAIAQRRRSTVALKIKARVWIVAVMVAIFAVGYFQLRIPQPKYNDISYQIRERDRPLVHVRGTVLNEPRLNDRQRLKFWLKVVKVDDEVVSGKLYATLPLLQGTGIYPGQQLSITGFLYLPSPPSNPQGFDFKQYLARQGIFAGIQGTEANFEDQKAGWGWWRLRQRIVWSQLQGLGSPLGQLVSSIVLGGKAVDLPSDLRDRFIAAGLAHVLAASGFQVSLLLGLILKSTESIGTKPRLAIGFGTLIAYLGLTGIQASVLRACLMGVAVLLALTIETKVKPLGSLFSAAVIILLFDPLLIRDLGFQLSFLATLGLIVTLPKLQAKLDWLPTTIASAVAVPLAASIWVLPLLCYQFNTLSTYSIGVNILCTPLITLISLGGMLSGIVALIIPAAGSAIASWLFYPTTLLIGITNFCTSLPGNTLAVGQMPLIILLIIYGLFILIWCNQWWQRRWWMGLILPIVFFSTTAIYNSAQVQIAVLASQKSPIIVIQDRSKVILINSGQNNQAKYSLLPFLARQGINTIDYGLAYDNSANSATEWQK
;
A
#
# COMPACT_ATOMS: atom_id res chain seq x y z
N MET A 1 52.44 10.64 15.18
CA MET A 1 52.83 11.93 14.60
C MET A 1 51.60 12.82 14.55
N SER A 2 51.61 13.83 15.41
CA SER A 2 50.59 14.84 15.69
C SER A 2 50.37 15.81 14.55
N TRP A 3 49.13 16.10 14.12
CA TRP A 3 48.83 17.35 13.41
C TRP A 3 47.38 17.81 13.71
N ASP A 4 47.27 18.60 14.79
CA ASP A 4 46.26 19.65 14.94
C ASP A 4 46.59 20.81 14.00
N ARG A 5 45.59 21.32 13.27
CA ARG A 5 45.60 22.71 12.77
C ARG A 5 44.18 23.28 12.72
N GLU A 6 43.94 24.18 13.67
CA GLU A 6 42.96 25.25 13.57
C GLU A 6 43.27 26.16 12.37
N GLN A 7 42.24 26.56 11.62
CA GLN A 7 42.30 27.77 10.79
C GLN A 7 41.10 28.68 11.06
N LYS A 8 41.47 29.94 11.32
CA LYS A 8 40.69 31.07 11.81
C LYS A 8 39.67 31.58 10.79
N VAL A 9 38.50 31.99 11.28
CA VAL A 9 37.53 32.84 10.58
C VAL A 9 37.94 34.32 10.74
N PRO A 10 37.93 35.18 9.70
CA PRO A 10 38.18 36.60 9.87
C PRO A 10 36.97 37.32 10.47
N ARG A 11 37.22 38.15 11.48
CA ARG A 11 36.27 39.14 12.02
C ARG A 11 36.29 40.40 11.16
N GLY A 12 35.12 40.84 10.72
CA GLY A 12 34.85 42.19 10.21
C GLY A 12 33.54 42.69 10.83
N TRP A 13 33.67 43.65 11.74
CA TRP A 13 32.66 44.31 12.57
C TRP A 13 31.65 45.15 11.75
N GLU A 14 30.35 45.02 12.04
CA GLU A 14 29.50 45.94 12.86
C GLU A 14 29.06 47.24 12.18
N GLY A 15 27.74 47.46 12.16
CA GLY A 15 27.16 48.77 11.81
C GLY A 15 25.64 48.77 11.63
N LYS A 16 24.94 49.25 12.66
CA LYS A 16 23.57 49.82 12.72
C LYS A 16 22.38 48.92 13.06
N THR A 17 21.89 49.22 14.25
CA THR A 17 20.65 48.85 14.92
C THR A 17 19.39 49.37 14.20
N TYR A 18 18.42 48.48 13.94
CA TYR A 18 16.99 48.80 13.97
C TYR A 18 16.30 47.73 14.80
N GLY A 19 16.03 48.06 16.07
CA GLY A 19 15.35 47.20 17.04
C GLY A 19 13.87 47.09 16.72
N GLY A 20 13.36 45.86 16.61
CA GLY A 20 11.92 45.58 16.51
C GLY A 20 11.58 44.36 15.64
N VAL A 21 12.26 44.19 14.51
CA VAL A 21 11.92 43.14 13.52
C VAL A 21 12.69 41.82 13.76
N PHE A 22 13.86 41.88 14.42
CA PHE A 22 14.73 40.71 14.63
C PHE A 22 14.24 39.71 15.69
N TYR A 23 13.33 40.11 16.60
CA TYR A 23 12.88 39.18 17.64
C TYR A 23 11.97 38.09 17.05
N TRP A 24 11.09 38.47 16.13
CA TRP A 24 10.26 37.52 15.39
C TRP A 24 11.09 36.71 14.40
N ASP A 25 12.06 37.31 13.72
CA ASP A 25 12.87 36.63 12.71
C ASP A 25 13.88 35.64 13.31
N ALA A 26 14.46 35.95 14.48
CA ALA A 26 15.29 35.02 15.26
C ALA A 26 14.46 33.93 15.95
N LEU A 27 13.25 34.24 16.45
CA LEU A 27 12.31 33.23 16.91
C LEU A 27 11.86 32.32 15.76
N PHE A 28 11.52 32.86 14.60
CA PHE A 28 11.12 32.12 13.40
C PHE A 28 12.27 31.26 12.87
N LYS A 29 13.50 31.79 12.75
CA LYS A 29 14.69 31.00 12.38
C LYS A 29 15.00 29.91 13.38
N SER A 30 14.95 30.17 14.69
CA SER A 30 15.16 29.13 15.71
C SER A 30 14.02 28.11 15.75
N TRP A 31 12.81 28.50 15.37
CA TRP A 31 11.62 27.63 15.31
C TRP A 31 11.65 26.74 14.06
N PHE A 32 12.00 27.31 12.90
CA PHE A 32 12.13 26.58 11.64
C PHE A 32 13.40 25.69 11.58
N MET A 33 14.51 26.10 12.20
CA MET A 33 15.76 25.33 12.13
C MET A 33 15.85 24.17 13.13
N ASN A 34 14.99 24.10 14.15
CA ASN A 34 15.04 23.02 15.12
C ASN A 34 14.30 21.78 14.59
N ARG A 35 15.04 20.93 13.86
CA ARG A 35 14.54 19.78 13.11
C ARG A 35 13.66 18.82 13.93
N THR A 36 13.91 18.73 15.24
CA THR A 36 13.11 17.88 16.14
C THR A 36 11.68 18.38 16.32
N ASN A 37 11.46 19.70 16.28
CA ASN A 37 10.11 20.28 16.41
C ASN A 37 9.24 19.90 15.20
N TRP A 38 9.79 19.95 13.99
CA TRP A 38 9.08 19.56 12.77
C TRP A 38 8.70 18.09 12.74
N ILE A 39 9.56 17.21 13.26
CA ILE A 39 9.26 15.79 13.38
C ILE A 39 8.09 15.59 14.35
N ILE A 40 8.07 16.28 15.49
CA ILE A 40 6.98 16.20 16.47
C ILE A 40 5.66 16.70 15.87
N ILE A 41 5.69 17.84 15.18
CA ILE A 41 4.50 18.42 14.53
C ILE A 41 3.98 17.50 13.41
N GLY A 42 4.88 16.97 12.58
CA GLY A 42 4.52 16.03 11.51
C GLY A 42 3.96 14.71 12.04
N LEU A 43 4.53 14.17 13.12
CA LEU A 43 3.99 13.00 13.82
C LEU A 43 2.59 13.28 14.38
N ALA A 44 2.39 14.45 14.99
CA ALA A 44 1.09 14.83 15.54
C ALA A 44 0.02 14.94 14.43
N TYR A 45 0.38 15.45 13.25
CA TYR A 45 -0.49 15.44 12.07
C TYR A 45 -0.89 14.00 11.68
N ILE A 46 0.07 13.09 11.53
CA ILE A 46 -0.17 11.69 11.15
C ILE A 46 -1.04 10.97 12.21
N ILE A 47 -0.77 11.19 13.50
CA ILE A 47 -1.53 10.60 14.62
C ILE A 47 -2.97 11.12 14.61
N GLY A 48 -3.18 12.43 14.37
CA GLY A 48 -4.51 13.01 14.22
C GLY A 48 -5.31 12.35 13.10
N LEU A 49 -4.70 12.15 11.93
CA LEU A 49 -5.32 11.42 10.81
C LEU A 49 -5.63 9.96 11.17
N LEU A 50 -4.69 9.22 11.79
CA LEU A 50 -4.87 7.82 12.19
C LEU A 50 -6.04 7.66 13.16
N SER A 51 -6.13 8.54 14.16
CA SER A 51 -7.20 8.50 15.16
C SER A 51 -8.60 8.58 14.52
N THR A 52 -8.76 9.43 13.52
CA THR A 52 -10.02 9.60 12.79
C THR A 52 -10.29 8.45 11.83
N SER A 53 -9.24 7.95 11.16
CA SER A 53 -9.30 6.83 10.22
C SER A 53 -9.85 5.55 10.86
N LEU A 54 -9.39 5.22 12.07
CA LEU A 54 -9.77 4.00 12.78
C LEU A 54 -11.23 3.99 13.25
N MET A 55 -11.89 5.15 13.31
CA MET A 55 -13.25 5.31 13.84
C MET A 55 -14.36 5.12 12.79
N ILE A 56 -14.02 5.17 11.49
CA ILE A 56 -15.02 5.08 10.40
C ILE A 56 -15.74 3.73 10.41
N ASP A 57 -15.03 2.66 10.75
CA ASP A 57 -15.56 1.29 10.62
C ASP A 57 -16.51 0.91 11.77
N SER A 58 -16.50 1.66 12.88
CA SER A 58 -17.21 1.33 14.12
C SER A 58 -18.53 2.09 14.33
N THR A 59 -18.79 3.21 13.65
CA THR A 59 -19.95 4.06 13.96
C THR A 59 -20.78 4.37 12.71
N SER A 60 -21.90 3.67 12.55
CA SER A 60 -22.99 4.10 11.68
C SER A 60 -23.71 5.29 12.34
N GLY A 61 -23.38 6.52 11.91
CA GLY A 61 -24.20 7.70 12.19
C GLY A 61 -23.56 8.82 13.02
N LEU A 62 -23.86 10.05 12.58
CA LEU A 62 -23.52 11.38 13.10
C LEU A 62 -22.02 11.76 13.17
N THR A 63 -21.67 12.72 12.30
CA THR A 63 -20.41 13.48 12.25
C THR A 63 -20.00 14.07 13.61
N LEU A 64 -20.96 14.48 14.44
CA LEU A 64 -20.70 15.08 15.76
C LEU A 64 -20.16 14.07 16.79
N LYS A 65 -20.72 12.84 16.85
CA LYS A 65 -20.20 11.77 17.72
C LYS A 65 -18.78 11.35 17.30
N ARG A 66 -18.51 11.33 15.99
CA ARG A 66 -17.19 11.06 15.44
C ARG A 66 -16.15 12.15 15.81
N LEU A 67 -16.55 13.42 15.84
CA LEU A 67 -15.72 14.54 16.28
C LEU A 67 -15.42 14.52 17.79
N ALA A 68 -16.44 14.32 18.62
CA ALA A 68 -16.30 14.28 20.07
C ALA A 68 -15.46 13.06 20.55
N MET A 69 -15.64 11.90 19.93
CA MET A 69 -14.90 10.70 20.29
C MET A 69 -13.48 10.69 19.70
N GLY A 70 -13.31 11.22 18.49
CA GLY A 70 -11.99 11.45 17.88
C GLY A 70 -11.11 12.38 18.72
N SER A 71 -11.67 13.48 19.23
CA SER A 71 -10.97 14.40 20.13
C SER A 71 -10.66 13.77 21.50
N ALA A 72 -11.57 12.98 22.09
CA ALA A 72 -11.30 12.25 23.34
C ALA A 72 -10.18 11.21 23.22
N ILE A 73 -10.09 10.50 22.08
CA ILE A 73 -9.02 9.53 21.81
C ILE A 73 -7.72 10.24 21.43
N LEU A 74 -7.77 11.40 20.78
CA LEU A 74 -6.59 12.23 20.55
C LEU A 74 -5.98 12.68 21.88
N VAL A 75 -6.83 13.03 22.86
CA VAL A 75 -6.42 13.29 24.25
C VAL A 75 -5.86 12.01 24.89
N ALA A 76 -6.48 10.84 24.70
CA ALA A 76 -5.99 9.58 25.26
C ALA A 76 -4.67 9.08 24.63
N LEU A 77 -4.48 9.23 23.32
CA LEU A 77 -3.26 8.88 22.59
C LEU A 77 -2.16 9.91 22.85
N ALA A 78 -2.49 11.20 22.94
CA ALA A 78 -1.54 12.22 23.38
C ALA A 78 -1.14 11.99 24.85
N ALA A 79 -2.07 11.60 25.71
CA ALA A 79 -1.77 11.21 27.08
C ALA A 79 -0.93 9.94 27.14
N PHE A 80 -1.24 8.90 26.36
CA PHE A 80 -0.47 7.66 26.30
C PHE A 80 0.93 7.88 25.71
N MET A 81 1.07 8.69 24.65
CA MET A 81 2.35 9.07 24.08
C MET A 81 3.14 9.95 25.04
N ALA A 82 2.49 10.87 25.76
CA ALA A 82 3.14 11.67 26.81
C ALA A 82 3.55 10.82 28.01
N ILE A 83 2.77 9.80 28.40
CA ILE A 83 3.08 8.85 29.46
C ILE A 83 4.23 7.95 29.02
N THR A 84 4.22 7.37 27.83
CA THR A 84 5.31 6.53 27.32
C THR A 84 6.59 7.32 27.11
N LEU A 85 6.51 8.57 26.65
CA LEU A 85 7.66 9.48 26.59
C LEU A 85 8.12 9.89 27.99
N ARG A 86 7.23 10.16 28.96
CA ARG A 86 7.60 10.47 30.35
C ARG A 86 8.18 9.26 31.09
N VAL A 87 7.69 8.05 30.83
CA VAL A 87 8.21 6.81 31.40
C VAL A 87 9.56 6.50 30.76
N GLY A 88 9.69 6.64 29.43
CA GLY A 88 10.98 6.58 28.74
C GLY A 88 11.97 7.63 29.26
N PHE A 89 11.49 8.84 29.54
CA PHE A 89 12.28 9.93 30.10
C PHE A 89 12.67 9.68 31.56
N ALA A 90 11.76 9.19 32.41
CA ALA A 90 12.03 8.85 33.80
C ALA A 90 13.02 7.68 33.92
N ILE A 91 12.93 6.69 33.04
CA ILE A 91 13.88 5.58 32.95
C ILE A 91 15.25 6.06 32.44
N ALA A 92 15.28 6.98 31.46
CA ALA A 92 16.51 7.61 30.97
C ALA A 92 17.14 8.57 31.98
N GLN A 93 16.35 9.19 32.86
CA GLN A 93 16.84 10.08 33.91
C GLN A 93 17.43 9.30 35.10
N ARG A 94 16.94 8.07 35.34
CA ARG A 94 17.45 7.17 36.39
C ARG A 94 18.79 6.50 36.04
N ARG A 95 19.19 6.51 34.76
CA ARG A 95 20.52 6.06 34.30
C ARG A 95 21.19 7.21 33.56
N ARG A 96 22.19 7.87 34.17
CA ARG A 96 23.01 8.98 33.62
C ARG A 96 23.58 8.69 32.21
N SER A 97 22.75 8.74 31.18
CA SER A 97 23.09 8.41 29.79
C SER A 97 22.21 9.24 28.85
N THR A 98 22.70 10.45 28.58
CA THR A 98 22.58 11.30 27.37
C THR A 98 21.20 11.62 26.74
N VAL A 99 21.01 12.95 26.57
CA VAL A 99 20.02 13.68 25.77
C VAL A 99 18.62 13.84 26.39
N ALA A 100 18.53 14.68 27.43
CA ALA A 100 17.27 15.31 27.83
C ALA A 100 16.87 16.35 26.75
N LEU A 101 16.01 15.95 25.81
CA LEU A 101 15.33 16.84 24.87
C LEU A 101 14.42 17.80 25.65
N LYS A 102 14.93 18.99 26.02
CA LYS A 102 14.12 20.09 26.57
C LYS A 102 13.25 20.67 25.43
N ILE A 103 12.17 19.97 25.10
CA ILE A 103 11.16 20.45 24.14
C ILE A 103 10.34 21.55 24.84
N LYS A 104 10.28 22.73 24.22
CA LYS A 104 9.51 23.87 24.77
C LYS A 104 8.01 23.54 24.77
N ALA A 105 7.29 23.91 25.82
CA ALA A 105 5.84 23.69 25.94
C ALA A 105 5.03 24.20 24.73
N ARG A 106 5.47 25.30 24.10
CA ARG A 106 4.86 25.85 22.88
C ARG A 106 4.83 24.87 21.70
N VAL A 107 5.83 23.98 21.58
CA VAL A 107 5.88 22.98 20.50
C VAL A 107 4.78 21.93 20.68
N TRP A 108 4.51 21.53 21.93
CA TRP A 108 3.42 20.62 22.24
C TRP A 108 2.05 21.23 21.96
N ILE A 109 1.86 22.51 22.27
CA ILE A 109 0.61 23.22 21.96
C ILE A 109 0.38 23.25 20.44
N VAL A 110 1.40 23.60 19.66
CA VAL A 110 1.30 23.57 18.18
C VAL A 110 1.02 22.15 17.68
N ALA A 111 1.70 21.14 18.21
CA ALA A 111 1.47 19.75 17.83
C ALA A 111 0.02 19.31 18.07
N VAL A 112 -0.57 19.67 19.22
CA VAL A 112 -1.98 19.40 19.52
C VAL A 112 -2.92 20.12 18.56
N MET A 113 -2.68 21.42 18.28
CA MET A 113 -3.49 22.17 17.31
C MET A 113 -3.43 21.56 15.91
N VAL A 114 -2.25 21.14 15.47
CA VAL A 114 -2.06 20.47 14.17
C VAL A 114 -2.78 19.12 14.13
N ALA A 115 -2.77 18.36 15.22
CA ALA A 115 -3.48 17.09 15.30
C ALA A 115 -5.01 17.30 15.24
N ILE A 116 -5.56 18.31 15.93
CA ILE A 116 -6.98 18.69 15.84
C ILE A 116 -7.34 19.13 14.42
N PHE A 117 -6.50 19.98 13.82
CA PHE A 117 -6.67 20.37 12.42
C PHE A 117 -6.68 19.17 11.49
N ALA A 118 -5.80 18.18 11.71
CA ALA A 118 -5.75 16.96 10.92
C ALA A 118 -7.07 16.16 11.01
N VAL A 119 -7.67 16.05 12.20
CA VAL A 119 -8.99 15.41 12.39
C VAL A 119 -10.06 16.11 11.54
N GLY A 120 -10.14 17.44 11.62
CA GLY A 120 -11.09 18.22 10.84
C GLY A 120 -10.86 18.10 9.34
N TYR A 121 -9.60 18.20 8.91
CA TYR A 121 -9.19 18.07 7.51
C TYR A 121 -9.54 16.69 6.94
N PHE A 122 -9.30 15.62 7.70
CA PHE A 122 -9.64 14.26 7.29
C PHE A 122 -11.14 14.13 7.05
N GLN A 123 -11.98 14.62 7.97
CA GLN A 123 -13.44 14.54 7.82
C GLN A 123 -13.96 15.32 6.62
N LEU A 124 -13.40 16.52 6.35
CA LEU A 124 -13.76 17.33 5.18
C LEU A 124 -13.39 16.65 3.85
N ARG A 125 -12.38 15.78 3.86
CA ARG A 125 -11.91 15.04 2.68
C ARG A 125 -12.61 13.70 2.47
N ILE A 126 -13.41 13.20 3.42
CA ILE A 126 -14.19 11.98 3.22
C ILE A 126 -15.19 12.24 2.08
N PRO A 127 -15.17 11.44 0.99
CA PRO A 127 -16.09 11.65 -0.11
C PRO A 127 -17.53 11.45 0.37
N GLN A 128 -18.41 12.37 -0.03
CA GLN A 128 -19.85 12.26 0.16
C GLN A 128 -20.53 12.45 -1.21
N PRO A 129 -21.68 11.79 -1.46
CA PRO A 129 -22.44 12.01 -2.69
C PRO A 129 -22.89 13.48 -2.75
N LYS A 130 -22.64 14.13 -3.89
CA LYS A 130 -23.11 15.50 -4.14
C LYS A 130 -24.64 15.52 -4.30
N TYR A 131 -25.28 16.68 -4.13
CA TYR A 131 -26.74 16.79 -4.24
C TYR A 131 -27.33 16.24 -5.54
N ASN A 132 -26.59 16.33 -6.66
CA ASN A 132 -26.97 15.79 -7.96
C ASN A 132 -26.04 14.63 -8.36
N ASP A 133 -25.75 13.73 -7.42
CA ASP A 133 -24.99 12.51 -7.65
C ASP A 133 -25.88 11.42 -8.26
N ILE A 134 -25.34 10.69 -9.23
CA ILE A 134 -26.03 9.58 -9.91
C ILE A 134 -26.57 8.50 -8.95
N SER A 135 -26.00 8.34 -7.75
CA SER A 135 -26.52 7.41 -6.76
C SER A 135 -27.95 7.72 -6.31
N TYR A 136 -28.39 8.98 -6.39
CA TYR A 136 -29.77 9.37 -6.04
C TYR A 136 -30.80 9.04 -7.13
N GLN A 137 -30.39 8.70 -8.35
CA GLN A 137 -31.30 8.25 -9.41
C GLN A 137 -31.76 6.79 -9.22
N ILE A 138 -31.16 6.05 -8.28
CA ILE A 138 -31.48 4.63 -8.04
C ILE A 138 -32.43 4.54 -6.84
N ARG A 139 -33.65 4.04 -7.08
CA ARG A 139 -34.55 3.61 -5.99
C ARG A 139 -34.14 2.21 -5.54
N GLU A 140 -34.11 1.94 -4.22
CA GLU A 140 -33.45 0.77 -3.59
C GLU A 140 -33.81 -0.63 -4.14
N ARG A 141 -34.84 -0.77 -4.99
CA ARG A 141 -35.25 -2.05 -5.59
C ARG A 141 -35.21 -2.09 -7.13
N ASP A 142 -35.06 -0.96 -7.80
CA ASP A 142 -35.02 -0.93 -9.26
C ASP A 142 -33.57 -0.93 -9.74
N ARG A 143 -33.26 -1.82 -10.69
CA ARG A 143 -32.05 -1.73 -11.51
C ARG A 143 -32.48 -1.16 -12.86
N PRO A 144 -32.63 0.17 -12.98
CA PRO A 144 -33.11 0.75 -14.22
C PRO A 144 -32.08 0.50 -15.33
N LEU A 145 -32.58 0.15 -16.50
CA LEU A 145 -31.79 0.20 -17.73
C LEU A 145 -31.67 1.67 -18.11
N VAL A 146 -30.44 2.16 -18.21
CA VAL A 146 -30.15 3.57 -18.49
C VAL A 146 -29.05 3.72 -19.53
N HIS A 147 -29.00 4.88 -20.16
CA HIS A 147 -27.94 5.34 -21.04
C HIS A 147 -27.09 6.39 -20.32
N VAL A 148 -25.86 6.01 -19.98
CA VAL A 148 -24.93 6.88 -19.25
C VAL A 148 -23.83 7.37 -20.16
N ARG A 149 -23.72 8.70 -20.30
CA ARG A 149 -22.58 9.33 -20.98
C ARG A 149 -21.56 9.83 -19.96
N GLY A 150 -20.29 9.51 -20.18
CA GLY A 150 -19.22 9.93 -19.27
C GLY A 150 -17.83 9.80 -19.85
N THR A 151 -16.84 10.14 -19.03
CA THR A 151 -15.43 10.07 -19.38
C THR A 151 -14.70 9.01 -18.56
N VAL A 152 -13.87 8.20 -19.23
CA VAL A 152 -13.11 7.13 -18.58
C VAL A 152 -11.96 7.72 -17.77
N LEU A 153 -11.88 7.40 -16.48
CA LEU A 153 -10.87 8.00 -15.59
C LEU A 153 -9.57 7.19 -15.49
N ASN A 154 -9.68 5.86 -15.54
CA ASN A 154 -8.56 4.95 -15.34
C ASN A 154 -8.52 3.89 -16.44
N GLU A 155 -7.38 3.21 -16.52
CA GLU A 155 -7.19 2.15 -17.52
C GLU A 155 -8.11 0.96 -17.20
N PRO A 156 -8.89 0.47 -18.18
CA PRO A 156 -9.75 -0.69 -18.00
C PRO A 156 -8.94 -1.92 -17.61
N ARG A 157 -9.50 -2.72 -16.69
CA ARG A 157 -8.90 -4.00 -16.29
C ARG A 157 -9.92 -5.10 -16.35
N LEU A 158 -9.48 -6.33 -16.41
CA LEU A 158 -10.36 -7.47 -16.28
C LEU A 158 -10.71 -7.71 -14.81
N ASN A 159 -11.92 -8.21 -14.60
CA ASN A 159 -12.31 -8.86 -13.37
C ASN A 159 -12.26 -10.38 -13.56
N ASP A 160 -12.47 -11.12 -12.47
CA ASP A 160 -12.41 -12.60 -12.50
C ASP A 160 -13.52 -13.22 -13.37
N ARG A 161 -14.53 -12.43 -13.75
CA ARG A 161 -15.60 -12.82 -14.69
C ARG A 161 -15.29 -12.42 -16.14
N GLN A 162 -14.04 -12.08 -16.46
CA GLN A 162 -13.59 -11.64 -17.79
C GLN A 162 -14.37 -10.43 -18.34
N ARG A 163 -14.86 -9.57 -17.44
CA ARG A 163 -15.48 -8.28 -17.78
C ARG A 163 -14.50 -7.17 -17.50
N LEU A 164 -14.47 -6.18 -18.39
CA LEU A 164 -13.72 -4.96 -18.20
C LEU A 164 -14.35 -4.13 -17.09
N LYS A 165 -13.55 -3.68 -16.12
CA LYS A 165 -13.92 -2.77 -15.03
C LYS A 165 -13.12 -1.48 -15.15
N PHE A 166 -13.78 -0.34 -14.97
CA PHE A 166 -13.15 0.98 -14.95
C PHE A 166 -14.04 1.98 -14.21
N TRP A 167 -13.51 3.16 -13.96
CA TRP A 167 -14.21 4.27 -13.34
C TRP A 167 -14.64 5.24 -14.42
N LEU A 168 -15.94 5.55 -14.44
CA LEU A 168 -16.54 6.49 -15.38
C LEU A 168 -16.97 7.74 -14.62
N LYS A 169 -16.46 8.91 -15.00
CA LYS A 169 -17.00 10.19 -14.52
C LYS A 169 -18.23 10.52 -15.34
N VAL A 170 -19.39 10.57 -14.70
CA VAL A 170 -20.66 10.77 -15.41
C VAL A 170 -20.86 12.25 -15.70
N VAL A 171 -21.44 12.51 -16.87
CA VAL A 171 -21.91 13.83 -17.31
C VAL A 171 -23.42 13.84 -17.48
N LYS A 172 -24.01 12.75 -18.00
CA LYS A 172 -25.42 12.70 -18.38
C LYS A 172 -25.99 11.29 -18.26
N VAL A 173 -27.25 11.15 -17.83
CA VAL A 173 -28.01 9.89 -17.75
C VAL A 173 -29.41 10.13 -18.31
N ASP A 174 -29.83 9.39 -19.33
CA ASP A 174 -31.19 9.45 -19.93
C ASP A 174 -31.73 10.88 -20.11
N ASP A 175 -30.85 11.77 -20.57
CA ASP A 175 -31.06 13.20 -20.76
C ASP A 175 -30.89 14.17 -19.58
N GLU A 176 -30.77 13.68 -18.36
CA GLU A 176 -30.48 14.48 -17.17
C GLU A 176 -28.98 14.71 -16.97
N VAL A 177 -28.60 15.96 -16.71
CA VAL A 177 -27.22 16.29 -16.31
C VAL A 177 -27.02 15.88 -14.87
N VAL A 178 -26.17 14.87 -14.65
CA VAL A 178 -25.81 14.38 -13.33
C VAL A 178 -24.32 14.41 -13.13
N SER A 179 -23.92 14.46 -11.87
CA SER A 179 -22.53 14.40 -11.45
C SER A 179 -22.24 13.08 -10.74
N GLY A 180 -20.96 12.78 -10.59
CA GLY A 180 -20.51 11.63 -9.82
C GLY A 180 -19.59 10.71 -10.60
N LYS A 181 -19.20 9.62 -9.95
CA LYS A 181 -18.37 8.58 -10.53
C LYS A 181 -19.13 7.25 -10.43
N LEU A 182 -19.06 6.47 -11.50
CA LEU A 182 -19.58 5.11 -11.54
C LEU A 182 -18.45 4.09 -11.56
N TYR A 183 -18.68 2.99 -10.86
CA TYR A 183 -17.97 1.74 -11.12
C TYR A 183 -18.64 1.03 -12.30
N ALA A 184 -18.03 1.10 -13.48
CA ALA A 184 -18.58 0.53 -14.71
C ALA A 184 -17.98 -0.84 -15.00
N THR A 185 -18.82 -1.77 -15.46
CA THR A 185 -18.38 -3.08 -15.96
C THR A 185 -18.96 -3.41 -17.34
N LEU A 186 -18.12 -3.80 -18.29
CA LEU A 186 -18.51 -4.15 -19.67
C LEU A 186 -18.02 -5.55 -20.07
N PRO A 187 -18.74 -6.27 -20.94
CA PRO A 187 -18.18 -7.45 -21.61
C PRO A 187 -16.88 -7.08 -22.36
N LEU A 188 -15.89 -7.97 -22.37
CA LEU A 188 -14.58 -7.71 -22.98
C LEU A 188 -14.70 -7.24 -24.44
N LEU A 189 -15.52 -7.93 -25.25
CA LEU A 189 -15.73 -7.61 -26.67
C LEU A 189 -16.35 -6.22 -26.90
N GLN A 190 -17.10 -5.71 -25.93
CA GLN A 190 -17.79 -4.42 -26.00
C GLN A 190 -16.92 -3.26 -25.50
N GLY A 191 -15.74 -3.53 -24.95
CA GLY A 191 -14.85 -2.52 -24.36
C GLY A 191 -13.42 -2.55 -24.89
N THR A 192 -13.16 -3.23 -26.01
CA THR A 192 -11.84 -3.26 -26.64
C THR A 192 -11.44 -1.85 -27.10
N GLY A 193 -10.23 -1.42 -26.75
CA GLY A 193 -9.71 -0.11 -27.17
C GLY A 193 -10.11 1.06 -26.28
N ILE A 194 -10.80 0.83 -25.15
CA ILE A 194 -11.07 1.89 -24.19
C ILE A 194 -9.77 2.44 -23.58
N TYR A 195 -9.62 3.76 -23.57
CA TYR A 195 -8.47 4.44 -22.95
C TYR A 195 -8.89 5.55 -21.96
N PRO A 196 -8.02 5.89 -20.98
CA PRO A 196 -8.27 6.99 -20.07
C PRO A 196 -8.44 8.33 -20.78
N GLY A 197 -9.45 9.09 -20.41
CA GLY A 197 -9.84 10.38 -21.00
C GLY A 197 -10.87 10.26 -22.12
N GLN A 198 -11.14 9.06 -22.63
CA GLN A 198 -12.13 8.84 -23.69
C GLN A 198 -13.55 9.13 -23.20
N GLN A 199 -14.36 9.77 -24.05
CA GLN A 199 -15.79 9.92 -23.84
C GLN A 199 -16.52 8.73 -24.47
N LEU A 200 -17.43 8.13 -23.71
CA LEU A 200 -18.24 7.02 -24.19
C LEU A 200 -19.64 7.03 -23.56
N SER A 201 -20.58 6.38 -24.23
CA SER A 201 -21.93 6.14 -23.77
C SER A 201 -22.10 4.66 -23.45
N ILE A 202 -22.52 4.33 -22.24
CA ILE A 202 -22.79 2.96 -21.79
C ILE A 202 -24.28 2.78 -21.63
N THR A 203 -24.82 1.73 -22.24
CA THR A 203 -26.16 1.24 -21.93
C THR A 203 -26.05 0.11 -20.91
N GLY A 204 -26.82 0.17 -19.82
CA GLY A 204 -26.77 -0.89 -18.82
C GLY A 204 -27.59 -0.65 -17.57
N PHE A 205 -27.47 -1.57 -16.63
CA PHE A 205 -28.24 -1.55 -15.39
C PHE A 205 -27.48 -0.83 -14.28
N LEU A 206 -28.06 0.25 -13.75
CA LEU A 206 -27.54 0.91 -12.56
C LEU A 206 -27.83 0.09 -11.30
N TYR A 207 -26.90 0.12 -10.35
CA TYR A 207 -27.08 -0.52 -9.05
C TYR A 207 -26.33 0.22 -7.94
N LEU A 208 -26.88 0.14 -6.72
CA LEU A 208 -26.19 0.57 -5.51
C LEU A 208 -25.30 -0.57 -5.00
N PRO A 209 -24.00 -0.33 -4.74
CA PRO A 209 -23.12 -1.31 -4.13
C PRO A 209 -23.69 -1.79 -2.78
N SER A 210 -23.85 -3.10 -2.63
CA SER A 210 -24.38 -3.70 -1.41
C SER A 210 -23.30 -3.78 -0.31
N PRO A 211 -23.69 -3.69 0.98
CA PRO A 211 -22.81 -4.06 2.08
C PRO A 211 -22.41 -5.55 1.97
N PRO A 212 -21.36 -5.98 2.70
CA PRO A 212 -20.90 -7.36 2.64
C PRO A 212 -22.02 -8.33 3.03
N SER A 213 -22.29 -9.33 2.18
CA SER A 213 -23.36 -10.33 2.42
C SER A 213 -23.06 -11.25 3.60
N ASN A 214 -21.77 -11.44 3.90
CA ASN A 214 -21.30 -12.25 5.01
C ASN A 214 -20.73 -11.35 6.10
N PRO A 215 -20.94 -11.69 7.39
CA PRO A 215 -20.33 -10.97 8.49
C PRO A 215 -18.84 -10.75 8.25
N GLN A 216 -18.43 -9.50 8.42
CA GLN A 216 -17.06 -9.03 8.25
C GLN A 216 -16.49 -9.19 6.81
N GLY A 217 -17.21 -9.71 5.82
CA GLY A 217 -16.74 -9.86 4.44
C GLY A 217 -16.21 -8.56 3.82
N PHE A 218 -15.56 -8.65 2.66
CA PHE A 218 -15.04 -7.45 1.98
C PHE A 218 -16.17 -6.45 1.69
N ASP A 219 -16.10 -5.28 2.33
CA ASP A 219 -17.10 -4.22 2.16
C ASP A 219 -16.84 -3.45 0.87
N PHE A 220 -17.42 -3.94 -0.23
CA PHE A 220 -17.28 -3.34 -1.54
C PHE A 220 -17.89 -1.92 -1.60
N LYS A 221 -18.99 -1.69 -0.88
CA LYS A 221 -19.63 -0.37 -0.77
C LYS A 221 -18.69 0.66 -0.14
N GLN A 222 -18.08 0.33 0.99
CA GLN A 222 -17.08 1.21 1.62
C GLN A 222 -15.83 1.40 0.76
N TYR A 223 -15.35 0.34 0.10
CA TYR A 223 -14.21 0.45 -0.81
C TYR A 223 -14.47 1.47 -1.93
N LEU A 224 -15.64 1.40 -2.57
CA LEU A 224 -16.04 2.35 -3.62
C LEU A 224 -16.27 3.76 -3.06
N ALA A 225 -16.90 3.89 -1.90
CA ALA A 225 -17.14 5.18 -1.25
C ALA A 225 -15.82 5.93 -0.96
N ARG A 226 -14.76 5.21 -0.57
CA ARG A 226 -13.41 5.80 -0.39
C ARG A 226 -12.81 6.36 -1.69
N GLN A 227 -13.22 5.84 -2.84
CA GLN A 227 -12.83 6.35 -4.17
C GLN A 227 -13.77 7.48 -4.67
N GLY A 228 -14.78 7.84 -3.86
CA GLY A 228 -15.85 8.77 -4.24
C GLY A 228 -16.79 8.20 -5.29
N ILE A 229 -17.01 6.88 -5.27
CA ILE A 229 -17.94 6.16 -6.14
C ILE A 229 -19.07 5.61 -5.26
N PHE A 230 -20.31 5.99 -5.55
CA PHE A 230 -21.47 5.61 -4.75
C PHE A 230 -22.48 4.74 -5.50
N ALA A 231 -22.30 4.58 -6.82
CA ALA A 231 -23.11 3.74 -7.69
C ALA A 231 -22.24 2.96 -8.67
N GLY A 232 -22.78 1.85 -9.18
CA GLY A 232 -22.18 1.05 -10.23
C GLY A 232 -23.11 0.88 -11.42
N ILE A 233 -22.54 0.57 -12.58
CA ILE A 233 -23.28 0.19 -13.79
C ILE A 233 -22.77 -1.15 -14.32
N GLN A 234 -23.70 -2.06 -14.59
CA GLN A 234 -23.45 -3.28 -15.34
C GLN A 234 -23.84 -3.02 -16.80
N GLY A 235 -22.87 -2.58 -17.59
CA GLY A 235 -23.05 -2.26 -19.00
C GLY A 235 -23.25 -3.50 -19.87
N THR A 236 -24.13 -3.41 -20.84
CA THR A 236 -24.32 -4.43 -21.89
C THR A 236 -23.58 -4.03 -23.15
N GLU A 237 -23.65 -2.75 -23.50
CA GLU A 237 -23.12 -2.18 -24.74
C GLU A 237 -22.45 -0.83 -24.44
N ALA A 238 -21.46 -0.49 -25.26
CA ALA A 238 -20.78 0.80 -25.18
C ALA A 238 -20.61 1.37 -26.59
N ASN A 239 -21.01 2.63 -26.75
CA ASN A 239 -20.81 3.41 -27.96
C ASN A 239 -19.70 4.43 -27.71
N PHE A 240 -18.69 4.42 -28.58
CA PHE A 240 -17.56 5.33 -28.50
C PHE A 240 -17.88 6.59 -29.29
N GLU A 241 -17.58 7.76 -28.71
CA GLU A 241 -17.67 9.00 -29.44
C GLU A 241 -16.40 9.16 -30.29
N ASP A 242 -16.56 9.47 -31.58
CA ASP A 242 -15.44 9.59 -32.52
C ASP A 242 -14.53 10.76 -32.15
N GLN A 243 -13.54 10.47 -31.31
CA GLN A 243 -12.53 11.43 -30.88
C GLN A 243 -11.14 10.87 -31.20
N LYS A 244 -10.32 11.70 -31.86
CA LYS A 244 -8.90 11.40 -32.03
C LYS A 244 -8.29 11.26 -30.65
N ALA A 245 -7.78 10.07 -30.35
CA ALA A 245 -7.13 9.81 -29.08
C ALA A 245 -5.99 10.82 -28.86
N GLY A 246 -6.08 11.58 -27.76
CA GLY A 246 -5.09 12.57 -27.38
C GLY A 246 -3.77 11.95 -26.90
N TRP A 247 -2.81 12.80 -26.54
CA TRP A 247 -1.61 12.35 -25.84
C TRP A 247 -1.96 11.87 -24.43
N GLY A 248 -1.33 10.77 -23.99
CA GLY A 248 -1.49 10.27 -22.63
C GLY A 248 -0.43 9.21 -22.30
N TRP A 249 -0.07 9.14 -21.02
CA TRP A 249 0.89 8.16 -20.48
C TRP A 249 0.51 6.70 -20.81
N TRP A 250 -0.78 6.44 -20.97
CA TRP A 250 -1.31 5.12 -21.37
C TRP A 250 -0.74 4.67 -22.72
N ARG A 251 -0.48 5.57 -23.68
CA ARG A 251 0.10 5.19 -24.98
C ARG A 251 1.52 4.67 -24.85
N LEU A 252 2.34 5.37 -24.06
CA LEU A 252 3.72 4.97 -23.80
C LEU A 252 3.75 3.65 -23.01
N ARG A 253 2.87 3.51 -22.02
CA ARG A 253 2.66 2.27 -21.26
C ARG A 253 2.29 1.11 -22.18
N GLN A 254 1.28 1.27 -23.03
CA GLN A 254 0.84 0.25 -23.97
C GLN A 254 1.98 -0.15 -24.93
N ARG A 255 2.75 0.81 -25.45
CA ARG A 255 3.94 0.47 -26.27
C ARG A 255 4.94 -0.43 -25.54
N ILE A 256 5.24 -0.13 -24.27
CA ILE A 256 6.14 -0.94 -23.45
C ILE A 256 5.55 -2.35 -23.24
N VAL A 257 4.27 -2.41 -22.82
CA VAL A 257 3.58 -3.68 -22.53
C VAL A 257 3.50 -4.56 -23.78
N TRP A 258 3.13 -3.99 -24.93
CA TRP A 258 3.03 -4.71 -26.19
C TRP A 258 4.39 -5.24 -26.66
N SER A 259 5.45 -4.44 -26.53
CA SER A 259 6.81 -4.89 -26.86
C SER A 259 7.24 -6.09 -26.01
N GLN A 260 6.97 -6.04 -24.70
CA GLN A 260 7.30 -7.15 -23.79
C GLN A 260 6.42 -8.38 -24.03
N LEU A 261 5.14 -8.19 -24.37
CA LEU A 261 4.24 -9.27 -24.79
C LEU A 261 4.70 -9.94 -26.08
N GLN A 262 5.17 -9.18 -27.07
CA GLN A 262 5.70 -9.75 -28.30
C GLN A 262 6.97 -10.58 -28.07
N GLY A 263 7.85 -10.15 -27.15
CA GLY A 263 9.10 -10.85 -26.88
C GLY A 263 8.96 -12.10 -26.00
N LEU A 264 8.00 -12.11 -25.07
CA LEU A 264 7.86 -13.13 -24.03
C LEU A 264 6.56 -13.95 -24.12
N GLY A 265 5.57 -13.49 -24.86
CA GLY A 265 4.22 -14.05 -24.86
C GLY A 265 3.44 -13.78 -23.57
N SER A 266 2.22 -14.34 -23.48
CA SER A 266 1.39 -14.31 -22.28
C SER A 266 1.55 -15.62 -21.49
N PRO A 267 1.67 -15.61 -20.14
CA PRO A 267 1.58 -14.45 -19.25
C PRO A 267 2.93 -13.81 -18.88
N LEU A 268 4.06 -14.30 -19.43
CA LEU A 268 5.41 -13.85 -19.05
C LEU A 268 5.63 -12.35 -19.32
N GLY A 269 5.22 -11.85 -20.48
CA GLY A 269 5.31 -10.43 -20.81
C GLY A 269 4.48 -9.56 -19.87
N GLN A 270 3.28 -10.01 -19.48
CA GLN A 270 2.44 -9.30 -18.50
C GLN A 270 3.11 -9.26 -17.13
N LEU A 271 3.77 -10.35 -16.71
CA LEU A 271 4.52 -10.41 -15.46
C LEU A 271 5.69 -9.43 -15.46
N VAL A 272 6.54 -9.44 -16.50
CA VAL A 272 7.66 -8.48 -16.61
C VAL A 272 7.14 -7.04 -16.62
N SER A 273 6.10 -6.76 -17.41
CA SER A 273 5.45 -5.45 -17.46
C SER A 273 4.92 -5.03 -16.08
N SER A 274 4.29 -5.94 -15.35
CA SER A 274 3.78 -5.66 -14.00
C SER A 274 4.89 -5.46 -12.97
N ILE A 275 6.03 -6.15 -13.09
CA ILE A 275 7.18 -5.96 -12.19
C ILE A 275 7.80 -4.58 -12.41
N VAL A 276 7.83 -4.09 -13.67
CA VAL A 276 8.45 -2.80 -14.02
C VAL A 276 7.50 -1.62 -13.77
N LEU A 277 6.24 -1.75 -14.19
CA LEU A 277 5.25 -0.67 -14.20
C LEU A 277 4.26 -0.74 -13.02
N GLY A 278 4.20 -1.89 -12.35
CA GLY A 278 3.27 -2.19 -11.26
C GLY A 278 1.93 -2.75 -11.74
N GLY A 279 1.29 -3.56 -10.89
CA GLY A 279 -0.01 -4.20 -11.13
C GLY A 279 -1.19 -3.23 -11.12
N LYS A 280 -0.95 -1.92 -10.91
CA LYS A 280 -1.93 -0.88 -11.23
C LYS A 280 -1.87 -0.42 -12.70
N ALA A 281 -0.75 -0.61 -13.37
CA ALA A 281 -0.54 -0.27 -14.77
C ALA A 281 -0.79 -1.47 -15.69
N VAL A 282 -0.60 -2.70 -15.20
CA VAL A 282 -0.65 -3.91 -16.02
C VAL A 282 -1.53 -4.94 -15.33
N ASP A 283 -2.43 -5.55 -16.09
CA ASP A 283 -3.28 -6.61 -15.59
C ASP A 283 -2.59 -7.97 -15.72
N LEU A 284 -2.75 -8.79 -14.69
CA LEU A 284 -2.20 -10.14 -14.59
C LEU A 284 -3.34 -11.12 -14.43
N PRO A 285 -3.23 -12.35 -14.97
CA PRO A 285 -4.22 -13.39 -14.72
C PRO A 285 -4.37 -13.59 -13.21
N SER A 286 -5.61 -13.69 -12.73
CA SER A 286 -5.94 -13.79 -11.30
C SER A 286 -5.14 -14.89 -10.62
N ASP A 287 -5.03 -16.04 -11.26
CA ASP A 287 -4.38 -17.22 -10.69
C ASP A 287 -2.87 -17.02 -10.51
N LEU A 288 -2.22 -16.34 -11.47
CA LEU A 288 -0.81 -16.01 -11.36
C LEU A 288 -0.59 -14.97 -10.25
N ARG A 289 -1.44 -13.95 -10.18
CA ARG A 289 -1.39 -12.93 -9.12
C ARG A 289 -1.56 -13.58 -7.74
N ASP A 290 -2.50 -14.50 -7.59
CA ASP A 290 -2.79 -15.14 -6.32
C ASP A 290 -1.67 -16.07 -5.87
N ARG A 291 -1.00 -16.77 -6.80
CA ARG A 291 0.23 -17.54 -6.48
C ARG A 291 1.36 -16.66 -5.95
N PHE A 292 1.58 -15.50 -6.56
CA PHE A 292 2.56 -14.54 -6.07
C PHE A 292 2.18 -13.98 -4.69
N ILE A 293 0.89 -13.73 -4.44
CA ILE A 293 0.41 -13.33 -3.11
C ILE A 293 0.65 -14.45 -2.10
N ALA A 294 0.29 -15.69 -2.43
CA ALA A 294 0.45 -16.86 -1.56
C ALA A 294 1.93 -17.15 -1.24
N ALA A 295 2.84 -16.91 -2.18
CA ALA A 295 4.29 -17.03 -1.96
C ALA A 295 4.90 -15.85 -1.17
N GLY A 296 4.10 -14.84 -0.81
CA GLY A 296 4.56 -13.62 -0.12
C GLY A 296 5.31 -12.62 -1.03
N LEU A 297 5.19 -12.77 -2.35
CA LEU A 297 5.78 -11.91 -3.38
C LEU A 297 4.82 -10.82 -3.90
N ALA A 298 3.71 -10.55 -3.19
CA ALA A 298 2.73 -9.53 -3.59
C ALA A 298 3.36 -8.14 -3.85
N HIS A 299 4.40 -7.79 -3.10
CA HIS A 299 5.11 -6.52 -3.23
C HIS A 299 5.90 -6.38 -4.53
N VAL A 300 6.28 -7.51 -5.16
CA VAL A 300 7.00 -7.56 -6.43
C VAL A 300 6.09 -7.16 -7.59
N LEU A 301 4.80 -7.51 -7.48
CA LEU A 301 3.79 -7.13 -8.46
C LEU A 301 3.39 -5.66 -8.35
N ALA A 302 3.68 -4.99 -7.24
CA ALA A 302 3.43 -3.56 -7.08
C ALA A 302 4.66 -2.75 -7.51
N ALA A 303 4.45 -1.60 -8.16
CA ALA A 303 5.56 -0.68 -8.40
C ALA A 303 6.10 -0.19 -7.05
N SER A 304 7.38 -0.42 -6.80
CA SER A 304 8.02 -0.18 -5.51
C SER A 304 9.07 0.93 -5.60
N GLY A 305 9.59 1.34 -4.44
CA GLY A 305 10.68 2.31 -4.41
C GLY A 305 12.00 1.77 -4.96
N PHE A 306 12.15 0.44 -5.05
CA PHE A 306 13.33 -0.18 -5.64
C PHE A 306 13.47 0.21 -7.11
N GLN A 307 12.42 0.04 -7.93
CA GLN A 307 12.44 0.41 -9.34
C GLN A 307 12.75 1.92 -9.52
N VAL A 308 12.15 2.78 -8.70
CA VAL A 308 12.43 4.24 -8.73
C VAL A 308 13.90 4.53 -8.41
N SER A 309 14.44 3.91 -7.36
CA SER A 309 15.84 4.12 -6.95
C SER A 309 16.84 3.62 -7.99
N LEU A 310 16.51 2.50 -8.64
CA LEU A 310 17.32 1.89 -9.67
C LEU A 310 17.35 2.76 -10.93
N LEU A 311 16.17 3.22 -11.38
CA LEU A 311 16.04 4.10 -12.53
C LEU A 311 16.75 5.43 -12.29
N LEU A 312 16.51 6.07 -11.14
CA LEU A 312 17.14 7.33 -10.80
C LEU A 312 18.67 7.18 -10.66
N GLY A 313 19.13 6.10 -10.01
CA GLY A 313 20.56 5.81 -9.85
C GLY A 313 21.27 5.60 -11.19
N LEU A 314 20.66 4.84 -12.12
CA LEU A 314 21.19 4.64 -13.46
C LEU A 314 21.32 5.96 -14.21
N ILE A 315 20.25 6.77 -14.22
CA ILE A 315 20.24 8.07 -14.90
C ILE A 315 21.29 9.02 -14.30
N LEU A 316 21.40 9.10 -12.97
CA LEU A 316 22.37 9.97 -12.31
C LEU A 316 23.82 9.54 -12.54
N LYS A 317 24.07 8.25 -12.75
CA LYS A 317 25.39 7.72 -13.14
C LYS A 317 25.69 8.02 -14.60
N SER A 318 24.74 7.79 -15.51
CA SER A 318 24.92 8.06 -16.94
C SER A 318 25.06 9.55 -17.28
N THR A 319 24.51 10.44 -16.45
CA THR A 319 24.55 11.90 -16.66
C THR A 319 25.61 12.61 -15.81
N GLU A 320 26.51 11.86 -15.16
CA GLU A 320 27.54 12.41 -14.30
C GLU A 320 28.49 13.39 -15.03
N SER A 321 28.70 13.19 -16.34
CA SER A 321 29.59 14.01 -17.17
C SER A 321 28.96 15.31 -17.73
N ILE A 322 27.64 15.49 -17.64
CA ILE A 322 26.91 16.54 -18.39
C ILE A 322 26.72 17.83 -17.55
N GLY A 323 27.26 17.87 -16.33
CA GLY A 323 27.16 19.01 -15.41
C GLY A 323 25.87 19.00 -14.57
N THR A 324 25.86 19.76 -13.46
CA THR A 324 24.85 19.63 -12.40
C THR A 324 23.43 20.01 -12.82
N LYS A 325 23.25 21.09 -13.58
CA LYS A 325 21.91 21.57 -13.99
C LYS A 325 21.15 20.57 -14.90
N PRO A 326 21.70 20.11 -16.04
CA PRO A 326 21.01 19.14 -16.88
C PRO A 326 20.84 17.79 -16.18
N ARG A 327 21.82 17.37 -15.36
CA ARG A 327 21.70 16.16 -14.53
C ARG A 327 20.46 16.19 -13.63
N LEU A 328 20.18 17.33 -12.99
CA LEU A 328 18.98 17.50 -12.17
C LEU A 328 17.71 17.52 -13.01
N ALA A 329 17.71 18.26 -14.12
CA ALA A 329 16.54 18.35 -15.00
C ALA A 329 16.15 16.96 -15.55
N ILE A 330 17.13 16.17 -15.98
CA ILE A 330 16.92 14.79 -16.44
C ILE A 330 16.42 13.94 -15.27
N GLY A 331 17.04 14.01 -14.09
CA GLY A 331 16.59 13.26 -12.91
C GLY A 331 15.15 13.56 -12.51
N PHE A 332 14.77 14.84 -12.44
CA PHE A 332 13.39 15.26 -12.16
C PHE A 332 12.43 14.80 -13.26
N GLY A 333 12.81 14.97 -14.54
CA GLY A 333 12.04 14.50 -15.68
C GLY A 333 11.78 12.99 -15.65
N THR A 334 12.80 12.20 -15.30
CA THR A 334 12.69 10.75 -15.12
C THR A 334 11.70 10.38 -14.02
N LEU A 335 11.75 11.06 -12.87
CA LEU A 335 10.81 10.79 -11.77
C LEU A 335 9.36 11.08 -12.15
N ILE A 336 9.11 12.19 -12.86
CA ILE A 336 7.78 12.56 -13.36
C ILE A 336 7.32 11.55 -14.42
N ALA A 337 8.19 11.20 -15.36
CA ALA A 337 7.89 10.22 -16.40
C ALA A 337 7.53 8.86 -15.81
N TYR A 338 8.32 8.36 -14.86
CA TYR A 338 8.05 7.08 -14.21
C TYR A 338 6.75 7.10 -13.38
N LEU A 339 6.45 8.20 -12.68
CA LEU A 339 5.18 8.37 -11.97
C LEU A 339 3.98 8.38 -12.94
N GLY A 340 4.12 9.01 -14.11
CA GLY A 340 3.10 8.98 -15.17
C GLY A 340 2.90 7.58 -15.75
N LEU A 341 3.99 6.86 -16.03
CA LEU A 341 3.96 5.50 -16.59
C LEU A 341 3.40 4.46 -15.63
N THR A 342 3.74 4.52 -14.34
CA THR A 342 3.23 3.59 -13.32
C THR A 342 1.85 3.97 -12.76
N GLY A 343 1.43 5.22 -12.98
CA GLY A 343 0.27 5.82 -12.34
C GLY A 343 0.55 6.30 -10.92
N ILE A 344 -0.37 7.08 -10.37
CA ILE A 344 -0.22 7.64 -9.01
C ILE A 344 -0.47 6.53 -7.98
N GLN A 345 0.62 5.92 -7.52
CA GLN A 345 0.62 4.94 -6.44
C GLN A 345 1.40 5.49 -5.23
N ALA A 346 0.92 5.25 -4.01
CA ALA A 346 1.54 5.77 -2.80
C ALA A 346 3.02 5.37 -2.64
N SER A 347 3.36 4.13 -2.99
CA SER A 347 4.73 3.60 -2.95
C SER A 347 5.69 4.33 -3.90
N VAL A 348 5.24 4.59 -5.14
CA VAL A 348 6.00 5.30 -6.17
C VAL A 348 6.11 6.78 -5.81
N LEU A 349 5.01 7.41 -5.39
CA LEU A 349 4.98 8.81 -4.99
C LEU A 349 5.96 9.09 -3.84
N ARG A 350 5.98 8.23 -2.81
CA ARG A 350 6.98 8.29 -1.72
C ARG A 350 8.40 8.23 -2.28
N ALA A 351 8.69 7.26 -3.14
CA ALA A 351 10.02 7.07 -3.68
C ALA A 351 10.46 8.25 -4.57
N CYS A 352 9.54 8.82 -5.38
CA CYS A 352 9.78 10.02 -6.15
C CYS A 352 10.08 11.22 -5.24
N LEU A 353 9.32 11.46 -4.17
CA LEU A 353 9.59 12.54 -3.22
C LEU A 353 10.94 12.37 -2.52
N MET A 354 11.29 11.16 -2.11
CA MET A 354 12.62 10.88 -1.55
C MET A 354 13.73 11.05 -2.59
N GLY A 355 13.48 10.68 -3.85
CA GLY A 355 14.39 10.91 -4.99
C GLY A 355 14.61 12.40 -5.27
N VAL A 356 13.54 13.21 -5.22
CA VAL A 356 13.62 14.67 -5.30
C VAL A 356 14.49 15.22 -4.16
N ALA A 357 14.34 14.70 -2.93
CA ALA A 357 15.20 15.11 -1.81
C ALA A 357 16.68 14.78 -2.06
N VAL A 358 16.99 13.65 -2.71
CA VAL A 358 18.36 13.31 -3.15
C VAL A 358 18.87 14.27 -4.21
N LEU A 359 18.06 14.62 -5.21
CA LEU A 359 18.43 15.60 -6.24
C LEU A 359 18.72 16.98 -5.62
N LEU A 360 17.89 17.44 -4.68
CA LEU A 360 18.15 18.69 -3.95
C LEU A 360 19.40 18.62 -3.08
N ALA A 361 19.66 17.49 -2.43
CA ALA A 361 20.89 17.28 -1.67
C ALA A 361 22.15 17.38 -2.54
N LEU A 362 22.09 16.96 -3.81
CA LEU A 362 23.19 17.15 -4.76
C LEU A 362 23.44 18.64 -5.07
N THR A 363 22.40 19.49 -5.08
CA THR A 363 22.59 20.94 -5.28
C THR A 363 23.17 21.66 -4.07
N ILE A 364 22.80 21.21 -2.87
CA ILE A 364 23.17 21.87 -1.61
C ILE A 364 24.45 21.21 -1.03
N GLU A 365 24.99 20.18 -1.69
CA GLU A 365 26.14 19.37 -1.25
C GLU A 365 25.98 18.83 0.18
N THR A 366 24.75 18.41 0.53
CA THR A 366 24.42 17.90 1.87
C THR A 366 23.95 16.46 1.83
N LYS A 367 24.17 15.73 2.93
CA LYS A 367 23.66 14.35 3.07
C LYS A 367 22.17 14.37 3.44
N VAL A 368 21.34 13.65 2.67
CA VAL A 368 19.94 13.40 3.04
C VAL A 368 19.90 12.51 4.27
N LYS A 369 19.11 12.90 5.28
CA LYS A 369 18.78 12.02 6.41
C LYS A 369 17.58 11.15 6.01
N PRO A 370 17.73 9.81 5.86
CA PRO A 370 16.67 8.96 5.30
C PRO A 370 15.35 9.02 6.09
N LEU A 371 15.44 9.01 7.42
CA LEU A 371 14.28 9.06 8.31
C LEU A 371 13.52 10.39 8.20
N GLY A 372 14.24 11.51 8.13
CA GLY A 372 13.63 12.83 7.92
C GLY A 372 12.94 12.93 6.55
N SER A 373 13.58 12.42 5.50
CA SER A 373 13.01 12.37 4.15
C SER A 373 11.73 11.52 4.10
N LEU A 374 11.71 10.37 4.80
CA LEU A 374 10.52 9.53 4.92
C LEU A 374 9.36 10.25 5.61
N PHE A 375 9.61 10.91 6.75
CA PHE A 375 8.57 11.66 7.46
C PHE A 375 8.04 12.85 6.65
N SER A 376 8.93 13.61 5.99
CA SER A 376 8.52 14.70 5.10
C SER A 376 7.68 14.18 3.94
N ALA A 377 8.07 13.07 3.31
CA ALA A 377 7.27 12.45 2.25
C ALA A 377 5.88 12.02 2.76
N ALA A 378 5.79 11.42 3.96
CA ALA A 378 4.50 11.04 4.55
C ALA A 378 3.59 12.25 4.74
N VAL A 379 4.09 13.32 5.36
CA VAL A 379 3.32 14.54 5.60
C VAL A 379 2.89 15.20 4.29
N ILE A 380 3.79 15.35 3.30
CA ILE A 380 3.46 15.94 2.00
C ILE A 380 2.34 15.16 1.31
N ILE A 381 2.46 13.83 1.24
CA ILE A 381 1.44 12.98 0.60
C ILE A 381 0.09 13.11 1.31
N LEU A 382 0.09 13.05 2.65
CA LEU A 382 -1.13 13.11 3.45
C LEU A 382 -1.74 14.51 3.55
N LEU A 383 -0.99 15.57 3.24
CA LEU A 383 -1.54 16.92 3.06
C LEU A 383 -2.36 17.00 1.76
N PHE A 384 -1.89 16.38 0.67
CA PHE A 384 -2.64 16.36 -0.60
C PHE A 384 -3.86 15.44 -0.53
N ASP A 385 -3.69 14.23 -0.01
CA ASP A 385 -4.77 13.27 0.15
C ASP A 385 -4.65 12.53 1.49
N PRO A 386 -5.42 12.95 2.52
CA PRO A 386 -5.36 12.33 3.84
C PRO A 386 -5.98 10.93 3.87
N LEU A 387 -6.78 10.54 2.87
CA LEU A 387 -7.40 9.22 2.80
C LEU A 387 -6.36 8.12 2.51
N LEU A 388 -5.20 8.48 1.93
CA LEU A 388 -4.09 7.56 1.69
C LEU A 388 -3.54 6.94 2.98
N ILE A 389 -3.82 7.50 4.16
CA ILE A 389 -3.45 6.87 5.42
C ILE A 389 -4.12 5.51 5.63
N ARG A 390 -5.25 5.26 4.94
CA ARG A 390 -5.98 3.98 4.92
C ARG A 390 -5.60 3.09 3.74
N ASP A 391 -4.80 3.60 2.80
CA ASP A 391 -4.33 2.82 1.67
C ASP A 391 -3.28 1.82 2.15
N LEU A 392 -3.50 0.53 1.89
CA LEU A 392 -2.58 -0.52 2.28
C LEU A 392 -1.22 -0.37 1.59
N GLY A 393 -1.20 0.09 0.34
CA GLY A 393 0.06 0.34 -0.38
C GLY A 393 0.90 1.43 0.29
N PHE A 394 0.26 2.50 0.77
CA PHE A 394 0.89 3.53 1.59
C PHE A 394 1.45 2.93 2.88
N GLN A 395 0.60 2.29 3.70
CA GLN A 395 1.02 1.76 5.00
C GLN A 395 2.18 0.76 4.88
N LEU A 396 2.06 -0.22 3.98
CA LEU A 396 3.08 -1.24 3.75
C LEU A 396 4.38 -0.62 3.24
N SER A 397 4.32 0.35 2.31
CA SER A 397 5.52 0.99 1.77
C SER A 397 6.25 1.81 2.83
N PHE A 398 5.55 2.63 3.61
CA PHE A 398 6.16 3.44 4.66
C PHE A 398 6.73 2.58 5.80
N LEU A 399 6.01 1.54 6.23
CA LEU A 399 6.49 0.61 7.25
C LEU A 399 7.71 -0.20 6.79
N ALA A 400 7.71 -0.71 5.55
CA ALA A 400 8.87 -1.40 4.98
C ALA A 400 10.10 -0.49 4.96
N THR A 401 9.92 0.76 4.49
CA THR A 401 11.04 1.72 4.41
C THR A 401 11.54 2.13 5.80
N LEU A 402 10.63 2.32 6.76
CA LEU A 402 10.99 2.60 8.14
C LEU A 402 11.78 1.43 8.75
N GLY A 403 11.31 0.20 8.53
CA GLY A 403 11.98 -1.02 8.96
C GLY A 403 13.39 -1.16 8.39
N LEU A 404 13.57 -0.85 7.10
CA LEU A 404 14.89 -0.81 6.47
C LEU A 404 15.79 0.26 7.09
N ILE A 405 15.31 1.49 7.28
CA ILE A 405 16.12 2.57 7.84
C ILE A 405 16.56 2.27 9.28
N VAL A 406 15.68 1.65 10.08
CA VAL A 406 15.89 1.45 11.52
C VAL A 406 16.58 0.12 11.84
N THR A 407 16.21 -0.96 11.15
CA THR A 407 16.56 -2.33 11.53
C THR A 407 17.71 -2.89 10.70
N LEU A 408 17.79 -2.51 9.42
CA LEU A 408 18.80 -3.06 8.49
C LEU A 408 20.24 -2.88 9.00
N PRO A 409 20.69 -1.70 9.48
CA PRO A 409 22.09 -1.53 9.88
C PRO A 409 22.50 -2.45 11.04
N LYS A 410 21.59 -2.65 12.00
CA LYS A 410 21.82 -3.53 13.15
C LYS A 410 21.80 -5.00 12.77
N LEU A 411 21.01 -5.35 11.77
CA LEU A 411 20.90 -6.72 11.29
C LEU A 411 22.11 -7.12 10.45
N GLN A 412 22.56 -6.21 9.58
CA GLN A 412 23.82 -6.37 8.83
C GLN A 412 25.00 -6.57 9.79
N ALA A 413 25.13 -5.72 10.82
CA ALA A 413 26.19 -5.85 11.83
C ALA A 413 26.20 -7.20 12.58
N LYS A 414 25.05 -7.88 12.68
CA LYS A 414 24.98 -9.24 13.27
C LYS A 414 25.33 -10.34 12.26
N LEU A 415 25.25 -10.04 10.97
CA LEU A 415 25.55 -10.93 9.86
C LEU A 415 26.93 -10.63 9.26
N ASP A 416 27.78 -9.85 9.94
CA ASP A 416 29.13 -9.49 9.48
C ASP A 416 30.06 -10.70 9.26
N TRP A 417 29.67 -11.89 9.74
CA TRP A 417 30.35 -13.16 9.45
C TRP A 417 30.09 -13.71 8.03
N LEU A 418 29.11 -13.15 7.30
CA LEU A 418 28.81 -13.48 5.90
C LEU A 418 29.38 -12.43 4.94
N PRO A 419 29.62 -12.80 3.67
CA PRO A 419 29.89 -11.82 2.61
C PRO A 419 28.79 -10.77 2.54
N THR A 420 29.17 -9.50 2.34
CA THR A 420 28.26 -8.34 2.37
C THR A 420 27.06 -8.47 1.44
N THR A 421 27.23 -9.15 0.31
CA THR A 421 26.17 -9.45 -0.67
C THR A 421 25.13 -10.41 -0.12
N ILE A 422 25.56 -11.52 0.48
CA ILE A 422 24.69 -12.54 1.10
C ILE A 422 24.02 -11.96 2.35
N ALA A 423 24.79 -11.27 3.19
CA ALA A 423 24.27 -10.58 4.36
C ALA A 423 23.15 -9.60 3.97
N SER A 424 23.31 -8.83 2.90
CA SER A 424 22.29 -7.90 2.42
C SER A 424 21.08 -8.62 1.82
N ALA A 425 21.29 -9.70 1.07
CA ALA A 425 20.21 -10.51 0.48
C ALA A 425 19.28 -11.10 1.54
N VAL A 426 19.81 -11.44 2.73
CA VAL A 426 19.03 -11.93 3.86
C VAL A 426 18.49 -10.78 4.71
N ALA A 427 19.32 -9.79 5.03
CA ALA A 427 18.97 -8.74 5.98
C ALA A 427 17.89 -7.80 5.46
N VAL A 428 17.86 -7.49 4.16
CA VAL A 428 16.87 -6.57 3.56
C VAL A 428 15.45 -7.13 3.66
N PRO A 429 15.13 -8.34 3.15
CA PRO A 429 13.80 -8.94 3.31
C PRO A 429 13.39 -9.12 4.77
N LEU A 430 14.33 -9.53 5.64
CA LEU A 430 14.04 -9.74 7.06
C LEU A 430 13.67 -8.42 7.75
N ALA A 431 14.46 -7.36 7.54
CA ALA A 431 14.22 -6.04 8.14
C ALA A 431 12.88 -5.44 7.71
N ALA A 432 12.52 -5.57 6.42
CA ALA A 432 11.21 -5.14 5.93
C ALA A 432 10.07 -5.99 6.51
N SER A 433 10.23 -7.32 6.51
CA SER A 433 9.19 -8.26 6.95
C SER A 433 8.82 -8.08 8.42
N ILE A 434 9.80 -7.84 9.31
CA ILE A 434 9.53 -7.61 10.74
C ILE A 434 8.50 -6.49 10.96
N TRP A 435 8.58 -5.42 10.17
CA TRP A 435 7.70 -4.24 10.31
C TRP A 435 6.37 -4.39 9.58
N VAL A 436 6.36 -5.14 8.48
CA VAL A 436 5.22 -5.29 7.58
C VAL A 436 4.31 -6.45 7.99
N LEU A 437 4.87 -7.54 8.51
CA LEU A 437 4.17 -8.79 8.81
C LEU A 437 3.00 -8.59 9.79
N PRO A 438 3.11 -7.84 10.91
CA PRO A 438 1.97 -7.64 11.81
C PRO A 438 0.76 -6.99 11.12
N LEU A 439 1.01 -6.03 10.23
CA LEU A 439 -0.05 -5.39 9.45
C LEU A 439 -0.62 -6.32 8.38
N LEU A 440 0.21 -7.16 7.74
CA LEU A 440 -0.28 -8.17 6.80
C LEU A 440 -1.19 -9.19 7.50
N CYS A 441 -0.79 -9.69 8.66
CA CYS A 441 -1.61 -10.61 9.46
C CYS A 441 -2.92 -9.94 9.89
N TYR A 442 -2.89 -8.68 10.32
CA TYR A 442 -4.08 -7.90 10.65
C TYR A 442 -5.05 -7.76 9.46
N GLN A 443 -4.51 -7.48 8.27
CA GLN A 443 -5.33 -7.16 7.11
C GLN A 443 -5.84 -8.39 6.35
N PHE A 444 -4.98 -9.41 6.21
CA PHE A 444 -5.25 -10.58 5.39
C PHE A 444 -5.57 -11.83 6.21
N ASN A 445 -5.28 -11.85 7.51
CA ASN A 445 -5.50 -13.00 8.41
C ASN A 445 -4.78 -14.28 7.97
N THR A 446 -3.81 -14.13 7.07
CA THR A 446 -2.98 -15.21 6.55
C THR A 446 -1.51 -14.85 6.70
N LEU A 447 -0.67 -15.87 6.83
CA LEU A 447 0.77 -15.77 6.90
C LEU A 447 1.37 -16.73 5.87
N SER A 448 2.15 -16.17 4.95
CA SER A 448 2.97 -16.96 4.01
C SER A 448 4.24 -17.43 4.71
N THR A 449 4.30 -18.70 5.09
CA THR A 449 5.38 -19.27 5.92
C THR A 449 6.73 -19.22 5.23
N TYR A 450 6.76 -19.53 3.94
CA TYR A 450 7.98 -19.55 3.14
C TYR A 450 8.38 -18.18 2.58
N SER A 451 7.64 -17.10 2.89
CA SER A 451 7.84 -15.78 2.25
C SER A 451 9.26 -15.26 2.36
N ILE A 452 9.90 -15.37 3.52
CA ILE A 452 11.27 -14.86 3.73
C ILE A 452 12.27 -15.64 2.86
N GLY A 453 12.19 -16.96 2.85
CA GLY A 453 13.07 -17.82 2.05
C GLY A 453 12.87 -17.59 0.55
N VAL A 454 11.61 -17.52 0.12
CA VAL A 454 11.24 -17.20 -1.27
C VAL A 454 11.76 -15.81 -1.66
N ASN A 455 11.63 -14.80 -0.80
CA ASN A 455 12.16 -13.47 -1.08
C ASN A 455 13.67 -13.49 -1.28
N ILE A 456 14.42 -14.19 -0.43
CA ILE A 456 15.89 -14.29 -0.56
C ILE A 456 16.27 -14.93 -1.90
N LEU A 457 15.61 -16.03 -2.24
CA LEU A 457 15.91 -16.80 -3.46
C LEU A 457 15.46 -16.06 -4.74
N CYS A 458 14.32 -15.37 -4.70
CA CYS A 458 13.77 -14.66 -5.85
C CYS A 458 14.36 -13.25 -6.05
N THR A 459 14.92 -12.60 -5.02
CA THR A 459 15.41 -11.21 -5.12
C THR A 459 16.43 -10.99 -6.26
N PRO A 460 17.43 -11.87 -6.49
CA PRO A 460 18.34 -11.72 -7.62
C PRO A 460 17.63 -11.79 -8.98
N LEU A 461 16.69 -12.72 -9.13
CA LEU A 461 15.89 -12.87 -10.35
C LEU A 461 15.00 -11.64 -10.57
N ILE A 462 14.35 -11.15 -9.53
CA ILE A 462 13.52 -9.94 -9.57
C ILE A 462 14.34 -8.72 -9.97
N THR A 463 15.57 -8.60 -9.45
CA THR A 463 16.48 -7.50 -9.81
C THR A 463 16.87 -7.57 -11.29
N LEU A 464 17.21 -8.77 -11.79
CA LEU A 464 17.53 -9.01 -13.20
C LEU A 464 16.34 -8.69 -14.11
N ILE A 465 15.14 -9.18 -13.76
CA ILE A 465 13.91 -8.94 -14.51
C ILE A 465 13.53 -7.45 -14.48
N SER A 466 13.70 -6.78 -13.34
CA SER A 466 13.41 -5.34 -13.21
C SER A 466 14.34 -4.50 -14.08
N LEU A 467 15.65 -4.79 -14.07
CA LEU A 467 16.64 -4.09 -14.89
C LEU A 467 16.41 -4.33 -16.39
N GLY A 468 16.33 -5.60 -16.78
CA GLY A 468 16.13 -5.96 -18.18
C GLY A 468 14.77 -5.50 -18.71
N GLY A 469 13.72 -5.59 -17.90
CA GLY A 469 12.39 -5.13 -18.27
C GLY A 469 12.31 -3.60 -18.40
N MET A 470 13.01 -2.87 -17.54
CA MET A 470 13.13 -1.41 -17.65
C MET A 470 13.93 -1.01 -18.89
N LEU A 471 15.04 -1.70 -19.18
CA LEU A 471 15.83 -1.49 -20.38
C LEU A 471 15.01 -1.79 -21.65
N SER A 472 14.34 -2.93 -21.68
CA SER A 472 13.39 -3.31 -22.74
C SER A 472 12.34 -2.23 -22.94
N GLY A 473 11.74 -1.71 -21.85
CA GLY A 473 10.76 -0.64 -21.92
C GLY A 473 11.31 0.67 -22.49
N ILE A 474 12.49 1.11 -22.05
CA ILE A 474 13.14 2.33 -22.57
C ILE A 474 13.43 2.18 -24.07
N VAL A 475 13.99 1.05 -24.49
CA VAL A 475 14.29 0.77 -25.90
C VAL A 475 13.00 0.66 -26.71
N ALA A 476 11.95 0.04 -26.17
CA ALA A 476 10.64 -0.10 -26.83
C ALA A 476 9.96 1.23 -27.15
N LEU A 477 10.24 2.28 -26.38
CA LEU A 477 9.71 3.62 -26.66
C LEU A 477 10.29 4.22 -27.94
N ILE A 478 11.51 3.82 -28.32
CA ILE A 478 12.23 4.30 -29.51
C ILE A 478 12.06 3.30 -30.66
N ILE A 479 12.37 2.02 -30.41
CA ILE A 479 12.36 0.92 -31.37
C ILE A 479 11.66 -0.30 -30.74
N PRO A 480 10.34 -0.48 -30.96
CA PRO A 480 9.56 -1.55 -30.33
C PRO A 480 10.10 -2.97 -30.55
N ALA A 481 10.65 -3.25 -31.74
CA ALA A 481 11.22 -4.56 -32.07
C ALA A 481 12.50 -4.87 -31.27
N ALA A 482 13.36 -3.88 -31.06
CA ALA A 482 14.57 -4.04 -30.24
C ALA A 482 14.21 -4.22 -28.75
N GLY A 483 13.19 -3.49 -28.27
CA GLY A 483 12.66 -3.68 -26.92
C GLY A 483 12.13 -5.10 -26.70
N SER A 484 11.49 -5.68 -27.72
CA SER A 484 10.97 -7.06 -27.71
C SER A 484 12.11 -8.08 -27.69
N ALA A 485 13.16 -7.87 -28.47
CA ALA A 485 14.35 -8.72 -28.45
C ALA A 485 15.07 -8.71 -27.08
N ILE A 486 15.13 -7.57 -26.40
CA ILE A 486 15.68 -7.52 -25.03
C ILE A 486 14.74 -8.24 -24.05
N ALA A 487 13.41 -8.12 -24.23
CA ALA A 487 12.45 -8.82 -23.40
C ALA A 487 12.58 -10.35 -23.54
N SER A 488 12.84 -10.88 -24.73
CA SER A 488 12.96 -12.34 -24.94
C SER A 488 14.12 -12.96 -24.16
N TRP A 489 15.20 -12.22 -23.90
CA TRP A 489 16.29 -12.68 -23.02
C TRP A 489 15.85 -12.89 -21.57
N LEU A 490 14.76 -12.27 -21.15
CA LEU A 490 14.17 -12.45 -19.83
C LEU A 490 13.27 -13.69 -19.72
N PHE A 491 13.14 -14.48 -20.79
CA PHE A 491 12.30 -15.68 -20.78
C PHE A 491 12.70 -16.65 -19.69
N TYR A 492 13.98 -17.03 -19.63
CA TYR A 492 14.51 -17.98 -18.63
C TYR A 492 14.39 -17.49 -17.17
N PRO A 493 14.82 -16.26 -16.80
CA PRO A 493 14.67 -15.81 -15.42
C PRO A 493 13.20 -15.66 -15.01
N THR A 494 12.32 -15.26 -15.93
CA THR A 494 10.89 -15.10 -15.65
C THR A 494 10.19 -16.45 -15.48
N THR A 495 10.50 -17.44 -16.32
CA THR A 495 9.97 -18.81 -16.17
C THR A 495 10.48 -19.47 -14.90
N LEU A 496 11.76 -19.28 -14.57
CA LEU A 496 12.34 -19.76 -13.31
C LEU A 496 11.64 -19.13 -12.10
N LEU A 497 11.38 -17.82 -12.12
CA LEU A 497 10.65 -17.13 -11.06
C LEU A 497 9.24 -17.71 -10.84
N ILE A 498 8.51 -17.97 -11.93
CA ILE A 498 7.19 -18.63 -11.86
C ILE A 498 7.33 -20.06 -11.33
N GLY A 499 8.35 -20.81 -11.79
CA GLY A 499 8.63 -22.18 -11.35
C GLY A 499 8.87 -22.26 -9.84
N ILE A 500 9.72 -21.38 -9.31
CA ILE A 500 9.98 -21.28 -7.86
C ILE A 500 8.68 -20.94 -7.12
N THR A 501 7.92 -19.97 -7.61
CA THR A 501 6.65 -19.56 -6.99
C THR A 501 5.65 -20.72 -6.96
N ASN A 502 5.52 -21.47 -8.05
CA ASN A 502 4.65 -22.65 -8.14
C ASN A 502 5.12 -23.76 -7.19
N PHE A 503 6.42 -24.03 -7.15
CA PHE A 503 6.99 -25.02 -6.25
C PHE A 503 6.69 -24.67 -4.79
N CYS A 504 7.00 -23.45 -4.35
CA CYS A 504 6.75 -23.04 -2.98
C CYS A 504 5.26 -22.99 -2.60
N THR A 505 4.39 -22.62 -3.54
CA THR A 505 2.93 -22.61 -3.28
C THR A 505 2.33 -24.01 -3.22
N SER A 506 2.97 -25.01 -3.83
CA SER A 506 2.57 -26.42 -3.73
C SER A 506 3.02 -27.11 -2.42
N LEU A 507 3.93 -26.49 -1.67
CA LEU A 507 4.40 -27.07 -0.41
C LEU A 507 3.32 -27.02 0.68
N PRO A 508 3.15 -28.09 1.48
CA PRO A 508 2.17 -28.12 2.55
C PRO A 508 2.48 -27.03 3.59
N GLY A 509 1.45 -26.31 4.03
CA GLY A 509 1.61 -25.24 5.02
C GLY A 509 2.17 -23.92 4.48
N ASN A 510 2.17 -23.70 3.15
CA ASN A 510 2.63 -22.43 2.57
C ASN A 510 1.85 -21.22 3.09
N THR A 511 0.53 -21.34 3.24
CA THR A 511 -0.34 -20.30 3.80
C THR A 511 -0.98 -20.79 5.08
N LEU A 512 -0.68 -20.12 6.20
CA LEU A 512 -1.31 -20.37 7.49
C LEU A 512 -2.36 -19.30 7.78
N ALA A 513 -3.59 -19.73 8.04
CA ALA A 513 -4.63 -18.93 8.66
C ALA A 513 -4.23 -18.62 10.11
N VAL A 514 -3.96 -17.35 10.41
CA VAL A 514 -3.57 -16.89 11.75
C VAL A 514 -4.75 -16.40 12.59
N GLY A 515 -5.91 -16.23 11.96
CA GLY A 515 -7.10 -15.69 12.60
C GLY A 515 -7.14 -14.16 12.66
N GLN A 516 -8.28 -13.63 13.06
CA GLN A 516 -8.50 -12.19 13.15
C GLN A 516 -7.69 -11.57 14.30
N MET A 517 -6.87 -10.56 13.97
CA MET A 517 -6.12 -9.81 14.97
C MET A 517 -6.86 -8.52 15.37
N PRO A 518 -7.22 -8.33 16.65
CA PRO A 518 -7.78 -7.07 17.13
C PRO A 518 -6.82 -5.89 16.95
N LEU A 519 -7.36 -4.71 16.64
CA LEU A 519 -6.58 -3.48 16.44
C LEU A 519 -5.69 -3.13 17.65
N ILE A 520 -6.19 -3.33 18.87
CA ILE A 520 -5.44 -3.03 20.11
C ILE A 520 -4.10 -3.78 20.13
N ILE A 521 -4.08 -4.99 19.60
CA ILE A 521 -2.90 -5.86 19.60
C ILE A 521 -1.90 -5.41 18.57
N LEU A 522 -2.38 -5.01 17.39
CA LEU A 522 -1.55 -4.36 16.39
C LEU A 522 -0.84 -3.12 17.00
N LEU A 523 -1.58 -2.31 17.76
CA LEU A 523 -1.03 -1.14 18.45
C LEU A 523 -0.02 -1.53 19.53
N ILE A 524 -0.26 -2.59 20.30
CA ILE A 524 0.70 -3.12 21.28
C ILE A 524 2.00 -3.57 20.59
N ILE A 525 1.91 -4.32 19.49
CA ILE A 525 3.08 -4.81 18.74
C ILE A 525 3.92 -3.65 18.23
N TYR A 526 3.30 -2.66 17.58
CA TYR A 526 4.04 -1.48 17.11
C TYR A 526 4.56 -0.61 18.28
N GLY A 527 3.82 -0.52 19.37
CA GLY A 527 4.28 0.13 20.60
C GLY A 527 5.54 -0.52 21.16
N LEU A 528 5.60 -1.87 21.17
CA LEU A 528 6.78 -2.63 21.56
C LEU A 528 7.95 -2.40 20.60
N PHE A 529 7.73 -2.37 19.28
CA PHE A 529 8.79 -2.06 18.31
C PHE A 529 9.41 -0.68 18.55
N ILE A 530 8.58 0.32 18.80
CA ILE A 530 9.03 1.69 19.13
C ILE A 530 9.81 1.68 20.44
N LEU A 531 9.32 0.97 21.46
CA LEU A 531 9.96 0.89 22.78
C LEU A 531 11.33 0.19 22.71
N ILE A 532 11.43 -0.90 21.94
CA ILE A 532 12.69 -1.58 21.62
C ILE A 532 13.64 -0.63 20.90
N TRP A 533 13.15 0.17 19.96
CA TRP A 533 13.99 1.13 19.25
C TRP A 533 14.50 2.24 20.18
N CYS A 534 13.66 2.82 21.04
CA CYS A 534 14.03 3.91 21.93
C CYS A 534 14.93 3.51 23.11
N ASN A 535 14.80 2.29 23.63
CA ASN A 535 15.52 1.87 24.84
C ASN A 535 16.61 0.82 24.56
N GLN A 536 17.88 1.19 24.77
CA GLN A 536 19.03 0.29 24.59
C GLN A 536 18.94 -1.01 25.41
N TRP A 537 18.26 -1.01 26.56
CA TRP A 537 18.04 -2.23 27.36
C TRP A 537 17.12 -3.22 26.63
N TRP A 538 16.06 -2.70 25.99
CA TRP A 538 15.14 -3.50 25.18
C TRP A 538 15.74 -3.90 23.83
N GLN A 539 16.68 -3.11 23.27
CA GLN A 539 17.44 -3.52 22.08
C GLN A 539 18.22 -4.82 22.30
N ARG A 540 18.75 -5.04 23.51
CA ARG A 540 19.42 -6.32 23.87
C ARG A 540 18.43 -7.48 24.02
N ARG A 541 17.16 -7.19 24.33
CA ARG A 541 16.07 -8.17 24.51
C ARG A 541 15.02 -8.11 23.39
N TRP A 542 15.44 -7.76 22.17
CA TRP A 542 14.56 -7.64 21.00
C TRP A 542 13.71 -8.90 20.75
N TRP A 543 14.21 -10.07 21.14
CA TRP A 543 13.50 -11.35 21.08
C TRP A 543 12.18 -11.37 21.88
N MET A 544 12.07 -10.62 22.98
CA MET A 544 10.82 -10.51 23.76
C MET A 544 9.70 -9.82 22.97
N GLY A 545 10.05 -8.89 22.08
CA GLY A 545 9.08 -8.24 21.18
C GLY A 545 8.54 -9.16 20.09
N LEU A 546 9.23 -10.26 19.80
CA LEU A 546 8.77 -11.30 18.89
C LEU A 546 7.95 -12.38 19.61
N ILE A 547 8.26 -12.69 20.87
CA ILE A 547 7.55 -13.71 21.65
C ILE A 547 6.14 -13.28 22.03
N LEU A 548 5.93 -12.02 22.43
CA LEU A 548 4.61 -11.53 22.86
C LEU A 548 3.50 -11.68 21.79
N PRO A 549 3.73 -11.31 20.51
CA PRO A 549 2.79 -11.61 19.44
C PRO A 549 2.51 -13.12 19.31
N ILE A 550 3.55 -13.96 19.33
CA ILE A 550 3.44 -15.42 19.14
C ILE A 550 2.62 -16.06 20.27
N VAL A 551 2.88 -15.68 21.52
CA VAL A 551 2.14 -16.14 22.71
C VAL A 551 0.69 -15.68 22.63
N PHE A 552 0.42 -14.45 22.20
CA PHE A 552 -0.95 -13.99 22.06
C PHE A 552 -1.69 -14.76 20.94
N PHE A 553 -1.09 -14.91 19.75
CA PHE A 553 -1.67 -15.66 18.64
C PHE A 553 -2.05 -17.09 19.05
N SER A 554 -1.16 -17.75 19.79
CA SER A 554 -1.43 -19.08 20.34
C SER A 554 -2.59 -19.05 21.34
N THR A 555 -2.68 -18.06 22.23
CA THR A 555 -3.83 -17.96 23.17
C THR A 555 -5.17 -17.68 22.49
N THR A 556 -5.24 -16.84 21.45
CA THR A 556 -6.49 -16.61 20.70
C THR A 556 -6.90 -17.80 19.85
N ALA A 557 -5.93 -18.48 19.24
CA ALA A 557 -6.20 -19.72 18.52
C ALA A 557 -6.80 -20.77 19.46
N ILE A 558 -6.22 -20.92 20.66
CA ILE A 558 -6.74 -21.81 21.70
C ILE A 558 -8.16 -21.40 22.13
N TYR A 559 -8.41 -20.11 22.39
CA TYR A 559 -9.73 -19.62 22.82
C TYR A 559 -10.83 -19.86 21.78
N ASN A 560 -10.57 -19.56 20.50
CA ASN A 560 -11.53 -19.79 19.42
C ASN A 560 -11.78 -21.29 19.20
N SER A 561 -10.74 -22.13 19.36
CA SER A 561 -10.84 -23.58 19.29
C SER A 561 -11.53 -24.24 20.50
N ALA A 562 -12.01 -23.49 21.49
CA ALA A 562 -12.71 -24.05 22.64
C ALA A 562 -14.24 -23.97 22.52
N GLN A 563 -14.77 -23.15 21.60
CA GLN A 563 -16.20 -22.93 21.43
C GLN A 563 -16.77 -23.73 20.26
N VAL A 564 -18.00 -24.22 20.42
CA VAL A 564 -18.77 -24.73 19.30
C VAL A 564 -19.37 -23.54 18.54
N GLN A 565 -19.04 -23.41 17.26
CA GLN A 565 -19.52 -22.33 16.40
C GLN A 565 -20.12 -22.91 15.13
N ILE A 566 -21.30 -22.43 14.75
CA ILE A 566 -21.95 -22.76 13.47
C ILE A 566 -22.07 -21.45 12.69
N ALA A 567 -21.34 -21.36 11.58
CA ALA A 567 -21.41 -20.23 10.68
C ALA A 567 -22.14 -20.61 9.41
N VAL A 568 -23.18 -19.85 9.07
CA VAL A 568 -23.92 -19.98 7.81
C VAL A 568 -23.55 -18.80 6.92
N LEU A 569 -22.88 -19.09 5.81
CA LEU A 569 -22.49 -18.08 4.82
C LEU A 569 -23.55 -17.98 3.73
N ALA A 570 -23.91 -16.75 3.39
CA ALA A 570 -24.86 -16.44 2.34
C ALA A 570 -24.31 -16.88 0.97
N SER A 571 -25.13 -17.63 0.24
CA SER A 571 -24.86 -18.12 -1.11
C SER A 571 -26.14 -18.06 -1.94
N GLN A 572 -25.99 -17.90 -3.26
CA GLN A 572 -27.12 -17.70 -4.18
C GLN A 572 -27.96 -18.96 -4.41
N LYS A 573 -27.40 -20.17 -4.24
CA LYS A 573 -28.09 -21.44 -4.54
C LYS A 573 -28.21 -22.34 -3.32
N SER A 574 -27.11 -22.53 -2.59
CA SER A 574 -27.05 -23.44 -1.45
C SER A 574 -26.17 -22.83 -0.36
N PRO A 575 -26.63 -22.75 0.90
CA PRO A 575 -25.84 -22.17 1.98
C PRO A 575 -24.56 -22.96 2.19
N ILE A 576 -23.49 -22.26 2.54
CA ILE A 576 -22.23 -22.86 2.98
C ILE A 576 -22.26 -22.85 4.50
N ILE A 577 -22.14 -23.99 5.14
CA ILE A 577 -22.18 -24.10 6.59
C ILE A 577 -20.85 -24.63 7.09
N VAL A 578 -20.23 -23.88 8.01
CA VAL A 578 -19.02 -24.30 8.71
C VAL A 578 -19.38 -24.56 10.16
N ILE A 579 -19.24 -25.80 10.60
CA ILE A 579 -19.42 -26.21 11.98
C ILE A 579 -18.04 -26.45 12.56
N GLN A 580 -17.66 -25.65 13.55
CA GLN A 580 -16.45 -25.84 14.33
C GLN A 580 -16.86 -26.37 15.70
N ASP A 581 -16.49 -27.62 16.00
CA ASP A 581 -16.59 -28.20 17.35
C ASP A 581 -15.17 -28.48 17.86
N ARG A 582 -14.70 -27.55 18.67
CA ARG A 582 -13.35 -27.53 19.23
C ARG A 582 -12.26 -27.53 18.14
N SER A 583 -11.58 -28.67 17.98
CA SER A 583 -10.54 -28.90 16.98
C SER A 583 -11.10 -29.48 15.68
N LYS A 584 -12.36 -29.92 15.66
CA LYS A 584 -12.97 -30.56 14.49
C LYS A 584 -13.77 -29.53 13.70
N VAL A 585 -13.48 -29.44 12.41
CA VAL A 585 -14.19 -28.58 11.47
C VAL A 585 -14.92 -29.45 10.45
N ILE A 586 -16.24 -29.27 10.40
CA ILE A 586 -17.12 -29.88 9.41
C ILE A 586 -17.56 -28.78 8.45
N LEU A 587 -17.24 -28.95 7.17
CA LEU A 587 -17.76 -28.11 6.10
C LEU A 587 -18.95 -28.83 5.47
N ILE A 588 -20.10 -28.16 5.41
CA ILE A 588 -21.25 -28.62 4.65
C ILE A 588 -21.38 -27.68 3.45
N ASN A 589 -21.17 -28.23 2.26
CA ASN A 589 -21.17 -27.56 0.96
C ASN A 589 -20.06 -26.49 0.82
N SER A 590 -19.23 -26.59 -0.21
CA SER A 590 -18.17 -25.61 -0.50
C SER A 590 -18.67 -24.40 -1.30
N GLY A 591 -19.86 -24.49 -1.91
CA GLY A 591 -20.34 -23.55 -2.90
C GLY A 591 -19.50 -23.57 -4.19
N GLN A 592 -19.87 -22.74 -5.16
CA GLN A 592 -19.13 -22.68 -6.44
C GLN A 592 -17.74 -22.09 -6.25
N ASN A 593 -16.80 -22.39 -7.16
CA ASN A 593 -15.39 -21.96 -7.08
C ASN A 593 -15.17 -20.47 -6.72
N ASN A 594 -15.97 -19.54 -7.27
CA ASN A 594 -15.91 -18.12 -6.90
C ASN A 594 -16.35 -17.84 -5.45
N GLN A 595 -17.37 -18.54 -4.97
CA GLN A 595 -17.85 -18.38 -3.58
C GLN A 595 -16.85 -18.99 -2.60
N ALA A 596 -16.27 -20.15 -2.93
CA ALA A 596 -15.20 -20.74 -2.14
C ALA A 596 -14.04 -19.75 -1.97
N LYS A 597 -13.58 -19.15 -3.09
CA LYS A 597 -12.48 -18.18 -3.10
C LYS A 597 -12.77 -16.86 -2.37
N TYR A 598 -13.97 -16.29 -2.54
CA TYR A 598 -14.29 -14.94 -2.04
C TYR A 598 -15.07 -14.89 -0.73
N SER A 599 -15.67 -16.01 -0.30
CA SER A 599 -16.47 -16.08 0.93
C SER A 599 -15.92 -17.11 1.92
N LEU A 600 -15.70 -18.36 1.49
CA LEU A 600 -15.29 -19.44 2.40
C LEU A 600 -13.82 -19.30 2.84
N LEU A 601 -12.86 -19.22 1.91
CA LEU A 601 -11.44 -19.12 2.26
C LEU A 601 -11.12 -17.90 3.15
N PRO A 602 -11.63 -16.68 2.88
CA PRO A 602 -11.43 -15.55 3.77
C PRO A 602 -12.07 -15.74 5.15
N PHE A 603 -13.20 -16.46 5.23
CA PHE A 603 -13.82 -16.81 6.50
C PHE A 603 -12.96 -17.77 7.31
N LEU A 604 -12.51 -18.88 6.70
CA LEU A 604 -11.61 -19.85 7.34
C LEU A 604 -10.32 -19.19 7.83
N ALA A 605 -9.70 -18.35 6.99
CA ALA A 605 -8.50 -17.58 7.33
C ALA A 605 -8.66 -16.75 8.60
N ARG A 606 -9.83 -16.12 8.77
CA ARG A 606 -10.16 -15.27 9.93
C ARG A 606 -10.50 -16.04 11.19
N GLN A 607 -11.05 -17.23 11.06
CA GLN A 607 -11.23 -18.13 12.20
C GLN A 607 -9.93 -18.83 12.60
N GLY A 608 -8.87 -18.71 11.79
CA GLY A 608 -7.62 -19.43 12.03
C GLY A 608 -7.73 -20.93 11.71
N ILE A 609 -8.73 -21.31 10.90
CA ILE A 609 -8.96 -22.69 10.50
C ILE A 609 -8.01 -23.03 9.36
N ASN A 610 -7.12 -23.99 9.61
CA ASN A 610 -6.11 -24.45 8.65
C ASN A 610 -6.43 -25.83 8.06
N THR A 611 -7.31 -26.60 8.69
CA THR A 611 -7.69 -27.95 8.29
C THR A 611 -9.19 -28.11 8.36
N ILE A 612 -9.76 -28.88 7.43
CA ILE A 612 -11.16 -29.30 7.43
C ILE A 612 -11.14 -30.81 7.63
N ASP A 613 -11.75 -31.29 8.71
CA ASP A 613 -11.72 -32.70 9.09
C ASP A 613 -12.78 -33.52 8.35
N TYR A 614 -13.95 -32.92 8.12
CA TYR A 614 -15.06 -33.58 7.45
C TYR A 614 -15.72 -32.65 6.43
N GLY A 615 -15.99 -33.20 5.24
CA GLY A 615 -16.72 -32.52 4.17
C GLY A 615 -18.01 -33.25 3.87
N LEU A 616 -19.13 -32.52 3.88
CA LEU A 616 -20.46 -33.03 3.53
C LEU A 616 -20.97 -32.26 2.31
N ALA A 617 -21.04 -32.93 1.16
CA ALA A 617 -21.63 -32.37 -0.05
C ALA A 617 -23.11 -32.78 -0.12
N TYR A 618 -23.99 -31.79 -0.30
CA TYR A 618 -25.43 -32.03 -0.49
C TYR A 618 -25.77 -32.34 -1.95
N ASP A 619 -24.93 -31.91 -2.90
CA ASP A 619 -25.15 -32.08 -4.34
C ASP A 619 -24.26 -33.21 -4.91
N ASN A 620 -24.89 -34.23 -5.49
CA ASN A 620 -24.28 -35.46 -5.99
C ASN A 620 -23.72 -35.31 -7.42
N SER A 621 -23.67 -34.10 -7.97
CA SER A 621 -23.12 -33.87 -9.31
C SER A 621 -21.60 -34.09 -9.34
N ALA A 622 -21.09 -34.80 -10.36
CA ALA A 622 -19.66 -35.14 -10.51
C ALA A 622 -18.71 -33.91 -10.51
N ASN A 623 -19.24 -32.70 -10.72
CA ASN A 623 -18.49 -31.44 -10.59
C ASN A 623 -18.16 -31.09 -9.13
N SER A 624 -18.93 -31.54 -8.15
CA SER A 624 -18.66 -31.23 -6.74
C SER A 624 -17.30 -31.80 -6.31
N ALA A 625 -16.96 -33.04 -6.68
CA ALA A 625 -15.68 -33.67 -6.32
C ALA A 625 -14.44 -32.86 -6.76
N THR A 626 -14.48 -32.18 -7.91
CA THR A 626 -13.38 -31.30 -8.36
C THR A 626 -13.38 -29.93 -7.68
N GLU A 627 -14.53 -29.46 -7.18
CA GLU A 627 -14.63 -28.25 -6.36
C GLU A 627 -14.14 -28.45 -4.92
N TRP A 628 -14.14 -29.69 -4.41
CA TRP A 628 -13.58 -30.03 -3.08
C TRP A 628 -12.08 -30.35 -3.11
N GLN A 629 -11.53 -30.74 -4.27
CA GLN A 629 -10.09 -31.06 -4.43
C GLN A 629 -9.19 -29.84 -4.66
N LYS A 630 -9.76 -28.66 -4.96
CA LYS A 630 -9.05 -27.39 -5.16
C LYS A 630 -9.16 -26.52 -3.92
#